data_AF-A0A4Q4CJP5-F1
#
_entry.id   AF-A0A4Q4CJP5-F1
#
_cell.length_a   1.000
_cell.length_b   1.000
_cell.length_c   1.000
_cell.angle_alpha   90.00
_cell.angle_beta   90.00
_cell.angle_gamma   90.00
#
_symmetry.space_group_name_H-M   'P 1'
#
loop_
_entity.id
_entity.type
_entity.pdbx_description
1 polymer ?
#
loop_
_entity_poly.entity_id
_entity_poly.type
_entity_poly.pdbx_seq_one_letter_code
_entity_poly.pdbx_strand_id
1 'polypeptide(L)'
;VQAWDRERRIRLAEGRVASTDNAIDATTGTIKVKALFDNKDGGLFPNQFVNVRLQLDTLKNVLVVPTAAVQRGSQGVFVYVVADGQVALRKVQTLAADGDSTAVQGDLKEGDQVVTDGADRLRDGGKAEVIKVPAAGASAPGGRGRGRTGAGAASAAASGASAADGERPRWAERVPPEMVEKLKAMSPEDRRTWIQQHRGS
;
A
#
# COMPACT_ATOMS: atom_id res chain seq x y z
N VAL A 1 -0.89 13.21 -7.39
CA VAL A 1 -0.21 13.14 -6.06
C VAL A 1 -1.20 12.59 -5.05
N GLN A 2 -0.75 11.75 -4.14
CA GLN A 2 -1.62 11.07 -3.17
C GLN A 2 -1.18 11.41 -1.75
N ALA A 3 -2.16 11.66 -0.88
CA ALA A 3 -1.96 11.82 0.56
C ALA A 3 -2.41 10.53 1.27
N TRP A 4 -1.56 10.04 2.16
CA TRP A 4 -1.76 8.84 2.94
C TRP A 4 -1.64 9.17 4.42
N ASP A 5 -2.25 8.35 5.27
CA ASP A 5 -2.10 8.46 6.71
C ASP A 5 -0.63 8.26 7.16
N ARG A 6 -0.37 8.50 8.45
CA ARG A 6 0.99 8.39 9.01
C ARG A 6 1.59 6.99 8.83
N GLU A 7 0.75 5.96 8.79
CA GLU A 7 1.18 4.57 8.64
C GLU A 7 1.18 4.07 7.18
N ARG A 8 0.85 4.92 6.21
CA ARG A 8 0.77 4.58 4.77
C ARG A 8 -0.18 3.42 4.47
N ARG A 9 -1.19 3.22 5.31
CA ARG A 9 -2.19 2.16 5.19
C ARG A 9 -3.44 2.64 4.45
N ILE A 10 -3.83 3.89 4.67
CA ILE A 10 -5.08 4.44 4.14
C ILE A 10 -4.74 5.66 3.28
N ARG A 11 -5.18 5.61 2.02
CA ARG A 11 -5.16 6.79 1.14
C ARG A 11 -6.26 7.75 1.58
N LEU A 12 -5.85 8.92 2.06
CA LEU A 12 -6.75 9.96 2.59
C LEU A 12 -7.30 10.85 1.48
N ALA A 13 -6.46 11.19 0.50
CA ALA A 13 -6.89 12.02 -0.63
C ALA A 13 -6.00 11.84 -1.86
N GLU A 14 -6.53 12.26 -3.00
CA GLU A 14 -5.79 12.37 -4.25
C GLU A 14 -5.92 13.80 -4.79
N GLY A 15 -4.87 14.27 -5.45
CA GLY A 15 -4.75 15.66 -5.82
C GLY A 15 -3.69 15.92 -6.87
N ARG A 16 -3.37 17.21 -7.06
CA ARG A 16 -2.39 17.70 -8.03
C ARG A 16 -1.38 18.64 -7.37
N VAL A 17 -0.15 18.63 -7.87
CA VAL A 17 0.86 19.63 -7.48
C VAL A 17 0.41 20.99 -8.02
N ALA A 18 0.42 22.01 -7.16
CA ALA A 18 -0.01 23.36 -7.51
C ALA A 18 1.17 24.29 -7.77
N SER A 19 2.22 24.20 -6.95
CA SER A 19 3.42 25.01 -7.13
C SER A 19 4.63 24.36 -6.47
N THR A 20 5.80 24.58 -7.06
CA THR A 20 7.09 24.28 -6.46
C THR A 20 7.78 25.61 -6.15
N ASP A 21 8.43 25.70 -5.01
CA ASP A 21 9.25 26.86 -4.64
C ASP A 21 10.43 27.01 -5.61
N ASN A 22 10.83 28.25 -5.91
CA ASN A 22 11.93 28.53 -6.83
C ASN A 22 13.31 28.55 -6.13
N ALA A 23 13.33 28.48 -4.80
CA ALA A 23 14.54 28.42 -4.00
C ALA A 23 14.73 27.02 -3.41
N ILE A 24 15.96 26.51 -3.52
CA ILE A 24 16.41 25.34 -2.78
C ILE A 24 16.87 25.83 -1.41
N ASP A 25 16.38 25.19 -0.34
CA ASP A 25 16.92 25.39 0.99
C ASP A 25 18.33 24.79 1.04
N ALA A 26 19.37 25.62 0.99
CA ALA A 26 20.76 25.16 0.88
C ALA A 26 21.27 24.45 2.15
N THR A 27 20.62 24.64 3.29
CA THR A 27 20.98 23.97 4.55
C THR A 27 20.50 22.52 4.56
N THR A 28 19.32 22.26 4.02
CA THR A 28 18.69 20.93 4.03
C THR A 28 18.73 20.21 2.67
N GLY A 29 19.05 20.93 1.60
CA GLY A 29 18.97 20.43 0.23
C GLY A 29 17.54 20.15 -0.25
N THR A 30 16.53 20.77 0.37
CA THR A 30 15.12 20.48 0.08
C THR A 30 14.43 21.61 -0.69
N ILE A 31 13.35 21.27 -1.39
CA ILE A 31 12.44 22.22 -2.05
C ILE A 31 11.05 22.09 -1.43
N LYS A 32 10.36 23.21 -1.27
CA LYS A 32 8.96 23.21 -0.82
C LYS A 32 8.04 23.00 -2.00
N VAL A 33 7.08 22.09 -1.84
CA VAL A 33 6.05 21.80 -2.85
C VAL A 33 4.68 21.96 -2.20
N LYS A 34 3.78 22.67 -2.89
CA LYS A 34 2.38 22.79 -2.50
C LYS A 34 1.53 21.92 -3.41
N ALA A 35 0.66 21.12 -2.82
CA ALA A 35 -0.32 20.30 -3.53
C ALA A 35 -1.74 20.67 -3.10
N LEU A 36 -2.69 20.53 -4.02
CA LEU A 36 -4.11 20.71 -3.79
C LEU A 36 -4.79 19.35 -3.83
N PHE A 37 -5.60 19.06 -2.83
CA PHE A 37 -6.35 17.81 -2.68
C PHE A 37 -7.84 18.12 -2.61
N ASP A 38 -8.64 17.33 -3.34
CA ASP A 38 -10.09 17.44 -3.29
C ASP A 38 -10.61 16.72 -2.02
N ASN A 39 -10.73 17.45 -0.92
CA ASN A 39 -11.14 16.93 0.40
C ASN A 39 -12.67 16.79 0.54
N LYS A 40 -13.35 16.17 -0.44
CA LYS A 40 -14.83 16.14 -0.50
C LYS A 40 -15.49 15.29 0.57
N ASP A 41 -14.75 14.35 1.13
CA ASP A 41 -15.17 13.41 2.16
C ASP A 41 -14.70 13.81 3.57
N GLY A 42 -14.00 14.94 3.70
CA GLY A 42 -13.47 15.44 4.97
C GLY A 42 -12.36 14.57 5.57
N GLY A 43 -11.66 13.77 4.75
CA GLY A 43 -10.58 12.89 5.20
C GLY A 43 -9.29 13.61 5.63
N LEU A 44 -9.11 14.87 5.22
CA LEU A 44 -7.97 15.71 5.59
C LEU A 44 -8.39 16.85 6.54
N PHE A 45 -7.63 17.01 7.63
CA PHE A 45 -7.82 18.07 8.62
C PHE A 45 -6.71 19.14 8.54
N PRO A 46 -7.00 20.40 8.91
CA PRO A 46 -5.98 21.42 9.10
C PRO A 46 -4.88 20.95 10.07
N ASN A 47 -3.63 21.29 9.78
CA ASN A 47 -2.45 20.91 10.56
C ASN A 47 -2.23 19.39 10.74
N GLN A 48 -2.88 18.54 9.93
CA GLN A 48 -2.65 17.11 9.93
C GLN A 48 -1.33 16.75 9.23
N PHE A 49 -0.56 15.85 9.85
CA PHE A 49 0.60 15.24 9.21
C PHE A 49 0.17 14.04 8.36
N VAL A 50 0.62 14.03 7.10
CA VAL A 50 0.34 12.98 6.12
C VAL A 50 1.62 12.53 5.42
N ASN A 51 1.61 11.30 4.91
CA ASN A 51 2.63 10.86 3.96
C ASN A 51 2.18 11.21 2.55
N VAL A 52 3.06 11.84 1.76
CA VAL A 52 2.75 12.18 0.37
C VAL A 52 3.48 11.22 -0.57
N ARG A 53 2.74 10.61 -1.50
CA ARG A 53 3.30 9.87 -2.64
C ARG A 53 3.11 10.68 -3.91
N LEU A 54 4.22 11.11 -4.50
CA LEU A 54 4.23 11.83 -5.77
C LEU A 54 4.76 10.89 -6.86
N GLN A 55 3.91 10.56 -7.82
CA GLN A 55 4.33 9.86 -9.03
C GLN A 55 4.97 10.88 -9.98
N LEU A 56 6.28 10.74 -10.19
CA LEU A 56 7.06 11.63 -11.05
C LEU A 56 7.12 11.14 -12.50
N ASP A 57 7.22 9.83 -12.68
CA ASP A 57 7.34 9.21 -13.99
C ASP A 57 6.75 7.79 -13.99
N THR A 58 6.58 7.20 -15.16
CA THR A 58 6.16 5.82 -15.36
C THR A 58 6.99 5.21 -16.48
N LEU A 59 7.98 4.40 -16.07
CA LEU A 59 8.82 3.67 -17.00
C LEU A 59 8.01 2.54 -17.66
N LYS A 60 7.89 2.57 -18.98
CA LYS A 60 7.21 1.55 -19.78
C LYS A 60 8.25 0.63 -20.42
N ASN A 61 7.87 -0.63 -20.65
CA ASN A 61 8.72 -1.63 -21.32
C ASN A 61 10.07 -1.85 -20.60
N VAL A 62 10.05 -1.87 -19.27
CA VAL A 62 11.21 -2.17 -18.44
C VAL A 62 10.99 -3.47 -17.67
N LEU A 63 12.08 -4.20 -17.43
CA LEU A 63 12.01 -5.39 -16.59
C LEU A 63 12.03 -4.96 -15.12
N VAL A 64 11.16 -5.56 -14.32
CA VAL A 64 11.07 -5.32 -12.89
C VAL A 64 11.46 -6.59 -12.16
N VAL A 65 12.43 -6.46 -11.27
CA VAL A 65 12.88 -7.54 -10.39
C VAL A 65 12.64 -7.13 -8.94
N PRO A 66 12.44 -8.10 -8.02
CA PRO A 66 12.46 -7.78 -6.60
C PRO A 66 13.77 -7.12 -6.21
N THR A 67 13.73 -6.05 -5.43
CA THR A 67 14.92 -5.29 -5.01
C THR A 67 15.93 -6.19 -4.28
N ALA A 68 15.45 -7.18 -3.54
CA ALA A 68 16.29 -8.17 -2.85
C ALA A 68 17.15 -9.04 -3.78
N ALA A 69 16.76 -9.20 -5.06
CA ALA A 69 17.53 -9.96 -6.04
C ALA A 69 18.69 -9.16 -6.65
N VAL A 70 18.69 -7.83 -6.50
CA VAL A 70 19.69 -6.95 -7.09
C VAL A 70 20.94 -6.93 -6.21
N GLN A 71 22.05 -7.46 -6.74
CA GLN A 71 23.33 -7.54 -6.06
C GLN A 71 24.33 -6.53 -6.64
N ARG A 72 25.28 -6.08 -5.81
CA ARG A 72 26.36 -5.17 -6.22
C ARG A 72 27.70 -5.79 -5.87
N GLY A 73 28.62 -5.84 -6.82
CA GLY A 73 29.97 -6.34 -6.60
C GLY A 73 31.02 -5.61 -7.43
N SER A 74 32.23 -6.15 -7.45
CA SER A 74 33.37 -5.56 -8.19
C SER A 74 33.14 -5.45 -9.70
N GLN A 75 32.24 -6.26 -10.25
CA GLN A 75 31.88 -6.30 -11.67
C GLN A 75 30.73 -5.34 -12.03
N GLY A 76 30.17 -4.60 -11.06
CA GLY A 76 28.98 -3.76 -11.21
C GLY A 76 27.74 -4.34 -10.54
N VAL A 77 26.56 -3.89 -11.00
CA VAL A 77 25.26 -4.38 -10.53
C VAL A 77 24.86 -5.62 -11.34
N PHE A 78 24.37 -6.66 -10.68
CA PHE A 78 23.99 -7.93 -11.31
C PHE A 78 22.86 -8.62 -10.57
N VAL A 79 22.23 -9.59 -11.22
CA VAL A 79 21.22 -10.49 -10.66
C VAL A 79 21.61 -11.93 -10.95
N TYR A 80 21.24 -12.85 -10.07
CA TYR A 80 21.34 -14.29 -10.34
C TYR A 80 20.03 -14.79 -10.91
N VAL A 81 20.10 -15.48 -12.05
CA VAL A 81 18.96 -16.14 -12.69
C VAL A 81 19.14 -17.64 -12.63
N VAL A 82 18.02 -18.37 -12.50
CA VAL A 82 18.00 -19.83 -12.59
C VAL A 82 17.41 -20.24 -13.93
N ALA A 83 18.23 -20.88 -14.76
CA ALA A 83 17.81 -21.48 -16.03
C ALA A 83 18.17 -22.97 -16.00
N ASP A 84 17.20 -23.84 -16.27
CA ASP A 84 17.39 -25.30 -16.33
C ASP A 84 18.07 -25.90 -15.07
N GLY A 85 17.80 -25.31 -13.89
CA GLY A 85 18.38 -25.74 -12.61
C GLY A 85 19.82 -25.29 -12.36
N GLN A 86 20.38 -24.44 -13.23
CA GLN A 86 21.69 -23.83 -13.07
C GLN A 86 21.57 -22.34 -12.77
N VAL A 87 22.42 -21.84 -11.88
CA VAL A 87 22.52 -20.41 -11.59
C VAL A 87 23.48 -19.76 -12.58
N ALA A 88 23.01 -18.69 -13.24
CA ALA A 88 23.81 -17.85 -14.09
C ALA A 88 23.79 -16.40 -13.59
N LEU A 89 24.94 -15.72 -13.66
CA LEU A 89 25.04 -14.29 -13.37
C LEU A 89 24.63 -13.46 -14.59
N ARG A 90 23.75 -12.47 -14.40
CA ARG A 90 23.37 -11.49 -15.42
C ARG A 90 23.68 -10.07 -14.96
N LYS A 91 24.48 -9.35 -15.75
CA LYS A 91 24.76 -7.94 -15.49
C LYS A 91 23.53 -7.10 -15.80
N VAL A 92 23.19 -6.19 -14.90
CA VAL A 92 22.05 -5.29 -15.06
C VAL A 92 22.42 -3.88 -14.62
N GLN A 93 21.69 -2.91 -15.12
CA GLN A 93 21.70 -1.54 -14.68
C GLN A 93 20.38 -1.24 -13.96
N THR A 94 20.46 -0.64 -12.78
CA THR A 94 19.28 -0.17 -12.05
C THR A 94 18.81 1.16 -12.64
N LEU A 95 17.53 1.25 -12.99
CA LEU A 95 16.91 2.47 -13.50
C LEU A 95 16.22 3.24 -12.37
N ALA A 96 15.26 2.59 -11.70
CA ALA A 96 14.50 3.18 -10.60
C ALA A 96 14.06 2.08 -9.63
N ALA A 97 13.89 2.44 -8.35
CA ALA A 97 13.33 1.55 -7.34
C ALA A 97 12.00 2.13 -6.83
N ASP A 98 11.00 1.27 -6.67
CA ASP A 98 9.69 1.59 -6.10
C ASP A 98 9.34 0.51 -5.06
N GLY A 99 9.53 0.83 -3.79
CA GLY A 99 9.36 -0.10 -2.68
C GLY A 99 10.26 -1.34 -2.82
N ASP A 100 9.64 -2.52 -2.80
CA ASP A 100 10.33 -3.82 -2.88
C ASP A 100 10.65 -4.26 -4.31
N SER A 101 10.39 -3.40 -5.30
CA SER A 101 10.65 -3.67 -6.72
C SER A 101 11.64 -2.68 -7.30
N THR A 102 12.50 -3.17 -8.19
CA THR A 102 13.49 -2.37 -8.89
C THR A 102 13.37 -2.59 -10.39
N ALA A 103 13.19 -1.51 -11.14
CA ALA A 103 13.27 -1.50 -12.59
C ALA A 103 14.74 -1.60 -13.02
N VAL A 104 15.02 -2.56 -13.89
CA VAL A 104 16.35 -2.87 -14.39
C VAL A 104 16.37 -2.93 -15.91
N GLN A 105 17.54 -2.65 -16.47
CA GLN A 105 17.85 -2.82 -17.88
C GLN A 105 19.13 -3.63 -18.02
N GLY A 106 19.17 -4.60 -18.93
CA GLY A 106 20.36 -5.42 -19.14
C GLY A 106 20.03 -6.76 -19.78
N ASP A 107 20.89 -7.74 -19.52
CA ASP A 107 20.85 -9.07 -20.16
C ASP A 107 19.86 -10.03 -19.46
N LEU A 108 18.66 -9.52 -19.18
CA LEU A 108 17.56 -10.25 -18.56
C LEU A 108 16.38 -10.33 -19.55
N LYS A 109 15.61 -11.42 -19.48
CA LYS A 109 14.42 -11.61 -20.31
C LYS A 109 13.17 -11.77 -19.46
N GLU A 110 12.02 -11.47 -20.06
CA GLU A 110 10.73 -11.78 -19.45
C GLU A 110 10.62 -13.30 -19.22
N GLY A 111 10.20 -13.68 -18.01
CA GLY A 111 10.07 -15.07 -17.59
C GLY A 111 11.30 -15.66 -16.89
N ASP A 112 12.43 -14.96 -16.84
CA ASP A 112 13.61 -15.40 -16.09
C ASP A 112 13.31 -15.46 -14.58
N GLN A 113 13.70 -16.56 -13.95
CA GLN A 113 13.55 -16.72 -12.50
C GLN A 113 14.76 -16.12 -11.79
N VAL A 114 14.54 -15.03 -11.05
CA VAL A 114 15.58 -14.37 -10.26
C VAL A 114 15.65 -14.91 -8.84
N VAL A 115 16.86 -14.97 -8.29
CA VAL A 115 17.09 -15.40 -6.91
C VAL A 115 16.94 -14.20 -5.97
N THR A 116 16.02 -14.29 -5.01
CA THR A 116 15.72 -13.21 -4.05
C THR A 116 16.34 -13.41 -2.67
N ASP A 117 16.72 -14.63 -2.32
CA ASP A 117 17.27 -14.99 -1.01
C ASP A 117 18.39 -16.05 -1.19
N GLY A 118 19.32 -16.14 -0.25
CA GLY A 118 20.43 -17.09 -0.31
C GLY A 118 21.54 -16.73 -1.32
N ALA A 119 21.51 -15.53 -1.90
CA ALA A 119 22.54 -15.06 -2.85
C ALA A 119 23.96 -15.08 -2.27
N ASP A 120 24.12 -14.85 -0.96
CA ASP A 120 25.42 -14.88 -0.27
C ASP A 120 26.08 -16.26 -0.29
N ARG A 121 25.28 -17.33 -0.43
CA ARG A 121 25.77 -18.73 -0.49
C ARG A 121 25.92 -19.25 -1.93
N LEU A 122 25.50 -18.46 -2.92
CA LEU A 122 25.53 -18.85 -4.32
C LEU A 122 26.79 -18.31 -5.00
N ARG A 123 27.54 -19.22 -5.64
CA ARG A 123 28.62 -18.88 -6.56
C ARG A 123 28.14 -19.15 -7.99
N ASP A 124 28.73 -18.45 -8.96
CA ASP A 124 28.48 -18.70 -10.39
C ASP A 124 28.72 -20.19 -10.71
N GLY A 125 27.74 -20.85 -11.34
CA GLY A 125 27.75 -22.31 -11.57
C GLY A 125 27.31 -23.19 -10.39
N GLY A 126 26.84 -22.60 -9.28
CA GLY A 126 26.29 -23.33 -8.14
C GLY A 126 24.91 -23.93 -8.41
N LYS A 127 24.60 -25.06 -7.76
CA LYS A 127 23.25 -25.63 -7.76
C LYS A 127 22.37 -24.82 -6.80
N ALA A 128 21.26 -24.28 -7.28
CA ALA A 128 20.25 -23.64 -6.44
C ALA A 128 18.97 -24.48 -6.42
N GLU A 129 18.41 -24.68 -5.23
CA GLU A 129 17.07 -25.25 -5.08
C GLU A 129 16.06 -24.11 -5.16
N VAL A 130 15.16 -24.18 -6.14
CA VAL A 130 14.17 -23.12 -6.39
C VAL A 130 13.03 -23.26 -5.39
N ILE A 131 13.04 -22.42 -4.35
CA ILE A 131 11.87 -22.22 -3.51
C ILE A 131 11.03 -21.12 -4.17
N LYS A 132 9.95 -21.52 -4.84
CA LYS A 132 9.00 -20.56 -5.42
C LYS A 132 8.26 -19.85 -4.29
N VAL A 133 8.61 -18.59 -4.05
CA VAL A 133 7.73 -17.69 -3.29
C VAL A 133 6.61 -17.27 -4.24
N PRO A 134 5.33 -17.52 -3.91
CA PRO A 134 4.23 -17.07 -4.74
C PRO A 134 4.27 -15.55 -4.83
N ALA A 135 4.35 -15.03 -6.05
CA ALA A 135 4.24 -13.61 -6.34
C ALA A 135 2.91 -13.12 -5.76
N ALA A 136 2.97 -12.26 -4.74
CA ALA A 136 1.78 -11.65 -4.16
C ALA A 136 1.19 -10.66 -5.18
N GLY A 137 0.19 -11.12 -5.94
CA GLY A 137 -0.60 -10.24 -6.81
C GLY A 137 -0.97 -10.80 -8.18
N ALA A 138 -1.60 -11.98 -8.24
CA ALA A 138 -2.31 -12.41 -9.44
C ALA A 138 -3.64 -13.09 -9.03
N SER A 139 -4.59 -12.29 -8.57
CA SER A 139 -5.98 -12.75 -8.41
C SER A 139 -6.60 -12.90 -9.79
N ALA A 140 -6.63 -14.12 -10.32
CA ALA A 140 -7.46 -14.47 -11.47
C ALA A 140 -8.93 -14.73 -11.02
N PRO A 141 -9.94 -14.32 -11.81
CA PRO A 141 -11.34 -14.43 -11.44
C PRO A 141 -11.91 -15.82 -11.79
N GLY A 142 -12.29 -16.59 -10.77
CA GLY A 142 -12.97 -17.88 -10.93
C GLY A 142 -14.47 -17.75 -10.77
N GLY A 143 -15.21 -17.85 -11.88
CA GLY A 143 -16.67 -17.76 -11.94
C GLY A 143 -17.42 -19.02 -11.48
N ARG A 144 -18.63 -18.76 -10.97
CA ARG A 144 -19.90 -19.53 -11.04
C ARG A 144 -19.84 -21.05 -11.26
N GLY A 145 -20.27 -21.79 -10.25
CA GLY A 145 -20.76 -23.16 -10.33
C GLY A 145 -21.97 -23.36 -9.40
N ARG A 146 -23.00 -24.02 -9.91
CA ARG A 146 -24.41 -23.99 -9.50
C ARG A 146 -24.77 -25.22 -8.65
N GLY A 147 -25.55 -25.01 -7.59
CA GLY A 147 -26.64 -25.91 -7.16
C GLY A 147 -26.33 -27.00 -6.13
N ARG A 148 -27.04 -26.93 -4.99
CA ARG A 148 -27.84 -28.08 -4.52
C ARG A 148 -28.96 -27.62 -3.58
N THR A 149 -30.16 -28.06 -3.94
CA THR A 149 -31.45 -27.96 -3.24
C THR A 149 -31.49 -28.80 -1.96
N GLY A 150 -32.27 -28.36 -0.98
CA GLY A 150 -32.70 -29.17 0.17
C GLY A 150 -33.58 -28.37 1.12
N ALA A 151 -34.90 -28.51 0.97
CA ALA A 151 -35.92 -27.94 1.84
C ALA A 151 -36.17 -28.84 3.07
N GLY A 152 -36.59 -28.26 4.19
CA GLY A 152 -37.12 -28.99 5.34
C GLY A 152 -37.33 -28.15 6.61
N ALA A 153 -38.56 -27.64 6.76
CA ALA A 153 -39.38 -27.29 7.96
C ALA A 153 -38.70 -27.25 9.36
N ALA A 154 -38.75 -26.15 10.13
CA ALA A 154 -39.86 -25.48 10.86
C ALA A 154 -40.07 -25.96 12.33
N SER A 155 -39.95 -25.02 13.28
CA SER A 155 -40.60 -24.95 14.60
C SER A 155 -40.23 -23.60 15.24
N ALA A 156 -41.15 -22.62 15.30
CA ALA A 156 -41.85 -22.10 16.50
C ALA A 156 -40.97 -21.83 17.74
N ALA A 157 -41.14 -20.80 18.57
CA ALA A 157 -41.89 -19.54 18.62
C ALA A 157 -41.54 -18.96 20.01
N ALA A 158 -41.15 -17.68 20.12
CA ALA A 158 -41.31 -16.89 21.35
C ALA A 158 -41.05 -15.40 21.10
N SER A 159 -42.06 -14.61 21.45
CA SER A 159 -42.22 -13.16 21.27
C SER A 159 -41.98 -12.40 22.58
N GLY A 160 -41.47 -11.16 22.45
CA GLY A 160 -41.39 -10.13 23.49
C GLY A 160 -39.92 -9.85 23.90
N ALA A 161 -39.37 -8.64 23.90
CA ALA A 161 -39.96 -7.32 24.06
C ALA A 161 -39.17 -6.25 23.30
N SER A 162 -39.90 -5.23 22.84
CA SER A 162 -39.43 -4.02 22.19
C SER A 162 -38.94 -3.01 23.23
N ALA A 163 -37.74 -2.46 23.05
CA ALA A 163 -37.31 -1.19 23.64
C ALA A 163 -36.16 -0.55 22.83
N ALA A 164 -36.52 0.46 22.04
CA ALA A 164 -35.70 1.60 21.60
C ALA A 164 -34.33 1.33 20.92
N ASP A 165 -34.38 1.01 19.63
CA ASP A 165 -33.26 1.17 18.69
C ASP A 165 -32.99 2.66 18.42
N GLY A 166 -32.07 3.24 19.18
CA GLY A 166 -31.34 4.42 18.75
C GLY A 166 -30.15 3.97 17.92
N GLU A 167 -30.31 3.99 16.59
CA GLU A 167 -29.25 3.64 15.63
C GLU A 167 -27.93 4.33 16.00
N ARG A 168 -26.92 3.51 16.34
CA ARG A 168 -25.55 4.00 16.49
C ARG A 168 -25.11 4.56 15.14
N PRO A 169 -24.74 5.85 15.04
CA PRO A 169 -24.31 6.40 13.77
C PRO A 169 -23.06 5.66 13.27
N ARG A 170 -23.05 5.24 12.00
CA ARG A 170 -21.91 4.54 11.36
C ARG A 170 -20.57 5.30 11.42
N TRP A 171 -20.59 6.59 11.76
CA TRP A 171 -19.36 7.36 12.00
C TRP A 171 -18.65 6.92 13.29
N ALA A 172 -19.37 6.41 14.29
CA ALA A 172 -18.82 5.96 15.56
C ALA A 172 -17.95 4.70 15.41
N GLU A 173 -18.16 3.90 14.37
CA GLU A 173 -17.38 2.69 14.05
C GLU A 173 -16.04 3.01 13.37
N ARG A 174 -15.82 4.25 12.94
CA ARG A 174 -14.59 4.70 12.25
C ARG A 174 -13.73 5.64 13.08
N VAL A 175 -14.08 5.81 14.35
CA VAL A 175 -13.32 6.66 15.28
C VAL A 175 -12.07 5.90 15.74
N PRO A 176 -10.84 6.43 15.52
CA PRO A 176 -9.63 5.83 16.05
C PRO A 176 -9.71 5.70 17.59
N PRO A 177 -9.16 4.63 18.20
CA PRO A 177 -9.33 4.34 19.62
C PRO A 177 -8.85 5.48 20.54
N GLU A 178 -7.85 6.25 20.10
CA GLU A 178 -7.33 7.44 20.80
C GLU A 178 -8.37 8.57 20.95
N MET A 179 -9.32 8.68 20.02
CA MET A 179 -10.40 9.68 20.06
C MET A 179 -11.60 9.19 20.88
N VAL A 180 -11.79 7.87 21.00
CA VAL A 180 -12.81 7.27 21.88
C VAL A 180 -12.48 7.54 23.36
N GLU A 181 -11.21 7.50 23.75
CA GLU A 181 -10.77 7.88 25.10
C GLU A 181 -10.96 9.37 25.37
N LYS A 182 -10.59 10.21 24.41
CA LYS A 182 -10.78 11.67 24.51
C LYS A 182 -12.25 12.05 24.62
N LEU A 183 -13.13 11.35 23.91
CA LEU A 183 -14.59 11.53 24.02
C LEU A 183 -15.12 11.12 25.40
N LYS A 184 -14.58 10.07 26.03
CA LYS A 184 -14.97 9.64 27.39
C LYS A 184 -14.51 10.60 28.48
N ALA A 185 -13.39 11.28 28.28
CA ALA A 185 -12.84 12.27 29.22
C ALA A 185 -13.50 13.67 29.10
N MET A 186 -14.31 13.92 28.07
CA MET A 186 -15.02 15.19 27.88
C MET A 186 -16.35 15.22 28.63
N SER A 187 -16.67 16.40 29.17
CA SER A 187 -17.98 16.70 29.76
C SER A 187 -19.10 16.44 28.75
N PRO A 188 -20.29 15.96 29.17
CA PRO A 188 -21.43 15.72 28.27
C PRO A 188 -21.83 16.94 27.43
N GLU A 189 -21.55 18.15 27.92
CA GLU A 189 -21.84 19.41 27.25
C GLU A 189 -20.86 19.67 26.10
N ASP A 190 -19.56 19.48 26.33
CA ASP A 190 -18.51 19.66 25.31
C ASP A 190 -18.63 18.65 24.17
N ARG A 191 -19.10 17.44 24.47
CA ARG A 191 -19.37 16.41 23.44
C ARG A 191 -20.47 16.86 22.48
N ARG A 192 -21.48 17.59 22.97
CA ARG A 192 -22.60 18.07 22.14
C ARG A 192 -22.17 19.23 21.25
N THR A 193 -21.39 20.19 21.76
CA THR A 193 -20.83 21.30 20.97
C THR A 193 -19.87 20.80 19.90
N TRP A 194 -19.05 19.80 20.21
CA TRP A 194 -18.14 19.19 19.24
C TRP A 194 -18.89 18.49 18.10
N ILE A 195 -19.95 17.73 18.41
CA ILE A 195 -20.81 17.09 17.39
C ILE A 195 -21.56 18.13 16.54
N GLN A 196 -21.96 19.26 17.13
CA GLN A 196 -22.63 20.34 16.39
C GLN A 196 -21.66 21.07 15.44
N GLN A 197 -20.40 21.26 15.85
CA GLN A 197 -19.39 21.97 15.06
C GLN A 197 -18.81 21.12 13.91
N HIS A 198 -18.92 19.78 13.99
CA HIS A 198 -18.41 18.85 12.99
C HIS A 198 -19.50 18.24 12.09
N ARG A 199 -20.76 18.69 12.23
CA ARG A 199 -21.86 18.30 11.35
C ARG A 199 -22.22 19.46 10.43
N GLY A 200 -21.36 19.73 9.46
CA GLY A 200 -21.65 20.67 8.38
C GLY A 200 -20.48 21.58 8.04
N SER A 201 -19.53 21.07 7.27
CA SER A 201 -19.15 21.60 5.96
C SER A 201 -18.13 20.69 5.29
#